data_AF-A0A963A2I9-F1
#
_entry.id   AF-A0A963A2I9-F1
#
_cell.length_a   1.000
_cell.length_b   1.000
_cell.length_c   1.000
_cell.angle_alpha   90.00
_cell.angle_beta   90.00
_cell.angle_gamma   90.00
#
_symmetry.space_group_name_H-M   'P 1'
#
loop_
_entity.id
_entity.type
_entity.pdbx_description
1 polymer ?
#
loop_
_entity_poly.entity_id
_entity_poly.type
_entity_poly.pdbx_seq_one_letter_code
_entity_poly.pdbx_strand_id
1 'polypeptide(L)'
;MIGWRAGLLLLLLSVSATAVPEPQEPLDIRLTPAWNGYIHPGYYTELGVRLIASRGGALELRITGGDSDIHYSAQLDADTPLAIHLPVRPRAGAPLLVQTTLSGSTPLTREVRFIPTRTPLTAVTTAEGGWHEAQQRPTDGSTPLSIDPAALPRTAQGYQPIDLVQIGEESLEHLDARQSQALAHYLGNCGHLLLRASRERAQVLRHAAGCGGRYVETTGKQRQTDAVTAGEKPFAVAVKPFGDMLRLLLPDPPRPSVQWIITILFLLYGALLLLLSRTRSAVAVPLLFALPTAASLLLSLLAGSPALPRAASWTVMEQDDRVARFNLLLHATSGAAATHSFTLPAQAALLPLLTQDEALRILLDKDWPAVVEMRADIAPFSFREYQLTGVVTAASPLRLTFESQEVTIENRSRQRSASALLAWQRRVYHVPVLTPGERWTPDDAAQLSEHSPESRILLSHTEYGSAALLLPHDLTRELLSGRQITSQGWLQVVAQAETSSE
;
A
#
# COMPACT_ATOMS: atom_id res chain seq x y z
N MET A 1 -16.76 47.00 80.87
CA MET A 1 -15.81 45.96 81.34
C MET A 1 -15.58 45.02 80.16
N ILE A 2 -14.68 45.29 79.21
CA ILE A 2 -13.20 45.20 79.24
C ILE A 2 -12.71 43.85 79.78
N GLY A 3 -12.02 43.10 78.91
CA GLY A 3 -11.23 41.89 79.18
C GLY A 3 -11.35 40.86 78.05
N TRP A 4 -10.69 40.98 76.89
CA TRP A 4 -9.29 40.62 76.59
C TRP A 4 -8.84 39.22 77.08
N ARG A 5 -8.69 38.29 76.13
CA ARG A 5 -7.78 37.12 76.05
C ARG A 5 -7.98 36.51 74.66
N ALA A 6 -7.17 36.80 73.63
CA ALA A 6 -5.82 36.25 73.37
C ALA A 6 -5.75 34.73 73.69
N GLY A 7 -5.45 33.80 72.78
CA GLY A 7 -5.03 33.81 71.39
C GLY A 7 -4.43 32.44 71.10
N LEU A 8 -4.61 31.89 69.90
CA LEU A 8 -3.67 30.98 69.21
C LEU A 8 -4.25 30.65 67.83
N LEU A 9 -3.91 31.45 66.82
CA LEU A 9 -4.18 31.12 65.42
C LEU A 9 -2.88 30.55 64.85
N LEU A 10 -2.80 29.21 64.80
CA LEU A 10 -1.68 28.48 64.22
C LEU A 10 -1.80 28.55 62.69
N LEU A 11 -1.19 29.58 62.11
CA LEU A 11 -0.97 29.70 60.68
C LEU A 11 0.11 28.69 60.26
N LEU A 12 -0.33 27.54 59.76
CA LEU A 12 0.50 26.61 59.01
C LEU A 12 0.88 27.29 57.68
N LEU A 13 2.02 27.99 57.70
CA LEU A 13 2.75 28.37 56.51
C LEU A 13 3.32 27.10 55.87
N SER A 14 2.52 26.47 55.02
CA SER A 14 2.98 25.48 54.06
C SER A 14 3.94 26.18 53.12
N VAL A 15 5.24 26.10 53.42
CA VAL A 15 6.30 26.43 52.47
C VAL A 15 6.18 25.40 51.35
N SER A 16 5.41 25.75 50.32
CA SER A 16 5.49 25.08 49.03
C SER A 16 6.91 25.30 48.53
N ALA A 17 7.77 24.31 48.74
CA ALA A 17 9.04 24.22 48.05
C ALA A 17 8.71 24.26 46.56
N THR A 18 8.88 25.43 45.93
CA THR A 18 8.89 25.55 44.48
C THR A 18 10.07 24.71 44.03
N ALA A 19 9.79 23.46 43.64
CA ALA A 19 10.76 22.62 42.96
C ALA A 19 11.30 23.46 41.80
N VAL A 20 12.59 23.80 41.88
CA VAL A 20 13.29 24.42 40.77
C VAL A 20 13.07 23.50 39.57
N PRO A 21 12.47 23.96 38.46
CA PRO A 21 12.28 23.12 37.29
C PRO A 21 13.68 22.64 36.89
N GLU A 22 13.90 21.33 37.08
CA GLU A 22 15.12 20.67 36.68
C GLU A 22 15.34 21.00 35.19
N PRO A 23 16.54 21.49 34.79
CA PRO A 23 16.78 21.88 33.41
C PRO A 23 16.46 20.68 32.51
N GLN A 24 15.40 20.82 31.72
CA GLN A 24 14.96 19.79 30.80
C GLN A 24 15.98 19.72 29.67
N GLU A 25 16.73 18.62 29.63
CA GLU A 25 17.72 18.38 28.61
C GLU A 25 17.03 18.07 27.27
N PRO A 26 17.50 18.67 26.16
CA PRO A 26 16.75 18.69 24.92
C PRO A 26 16.81 17.33 24.19
N LEU A 27 15.65 16.80 23.85
CA LEU A 27 15.50 15.83 22.75
C LEU A 27 15.85 16.55 21.44
N ASP A 28 16.85 16.06 20.72
CA ASP A 28 17.18 16.54 19.37
C ASP A 28 16.47 15.68 18.31
N ILE A 29 15.83 16.35 17.36
CA ILE A 29 15.10 15.73 16.25
C ILE A 29 15.54 16.37 14.94
N ARG A 30 15.96 15.52 14.01
CA ARG A 30 16.26 15.91 12.63
C ARG A 30 15.30 15.19 11.69
N LEU A 31 14.61 16.00 10.88
CA LEU A 31 13.65 15.54 9.89
C LEU A 31 14.27 15.75 8.50
N THR A 32 14.31 14.68 7.71
CA THR A 32 14.93 14.69 6.38
C THR A 32 13.92 14.12 5.38
N PRO A 33 13.21 14.96 4.62
CA PRO A 33 12.35 14.47 3.56
C PRO A 33 13.20 13.86 2.43
N ALA A 34 12.74 12.75 1.86
CA ALA A 34 13.34 12.20 0.65
C ALA A 34 13.26 13.20 -0.51
N TRP A 35 14.11 13.00 -1.52
CA TRP A 35 14.10 13.79 -2.76
C TRP A 35 14.20 15.30 -2.55
N ASN A 36 14.91 15.72 -1.50
CA ASN A 36 15.02 17.12 -1.10
C ASN A 36 13.67 17.81 -0.86
N GLY A 37 12.62 17.03 -0.53
CA GLY A 37 11.26 17.51 -0.28
C GLY A 37 10.36 17.62 -1.51
N TYR A 38 10.82 17.27 -2.71
CA TYR A 38 9.99 17.29 -3.91
C TYR A 38 8.99 16.12 -3.93
N ILE A 39 7.74 16.41 -4.28
CA ILE A 39 6.65 15.42 -4.35
C ILE A 39 5.75 15.62 -5.56
N HIS A 40 5.12 14.54 -6.03
CA HIS A 40 3.90 14.64 -6.82
C HIS A 40 2.67 14.66 -5.90
N PRO A 41 1.71 15.59 -6.11
CA PRO A 41 0.49 15.63 -5.31
C PRO A 41 -0.26 14.29 -5.32
N GLY A 42 -0.62 13.80 -4.15
CA GLY A 42 -1.38 12.56 -4.00
C GLY A 42 -0.53 11.28 -3.98
N TYR A 43 0.79 11.37 -4.09
CA TYR A 43 1.71 10.24 -3.94
C TYR A 43 2.32 10.18 -2.54
N TYR A 44 2.76 9.00 -2.13
CA TYR A 44 3.58 8.84 -0.93
C TYR A 44 5.02 9.29 -1.19
N THR A 45 5.75 9.59 -0.12
CA THR A 45 7.21 9.80 -0.10
C THR A 45 7.75 9.30 1.24
N GLU A 46 9.06 9.42 1.48
CA GLU A 46 9.68 9.02 2.74
C GLU A 46 10.08 10.24 3.57
N LEU A 47 9.82 10.15 4.89
CA LEU A 47 10.37 11.05 5.88
C LEU A 47 11.35 10.28 6.78
N GLY A 48 12.62 10.64 6.70
CA GLY A 48 13.65 10.22 7.65
C GLY A 48 13.55 11.01 8.94
N VAL A 49 13.46 10.32 10.07
CA VAL A 49 13.41 10.90 11.42
C VAL A 49 14.61 10.37 12.20
N ARG A 50 15.53 11.26 12.58
CA ARG A 50 16.66 10.94 13.45
C ARG A 50 16.45 11.62 14.80
N LEU A 51 16.48 10.83 15.86
CA LEU A 51 16.26 11.25 17.24
C LEU A 51 17.48 10.91 18.08
N ILE A 52 17.89 11.81 18.96
CA ILE A 52 18.89 11.55 19.99
C ILE A 52 18.51 12.30 21.27
N ALA A 53 18.67 11.65 22.41
CA ALA A 53 18.37 12.22 23.71
C ALA A 53 19.45 11.80 24.72
N SER A 54 19.78 12.69 25.66
CA SER A 54 20.72 12.41 26.76
C SER A 54 20.18 11.37 27.74
N ARG A 55 18.86 11.13 27.75
CA ARG A 55 18.21 10.13 28.60
C ARG A 55 17.37 9.19 27.76
N GLY A 56 17.38 7.91 28.12
CA GLY A 56 16.51 6.91 27.52
C GLY A 56 15.09 7.00 28.08
N GLY A 57 14.15 6.38 27.39
CA GLY A 57 12.75 6.36 27.79
C GLY A 57 11.80 5.87 26.70
N ALA A 58 10.55 5.65 27.07
CA ALA A 58 9.50 5.38 26.09
C ALA A 58 9.24 6.64 25.27
N LEU A 59 9.30 6.46 23.95
CA LEU A 59 9.15 7.47 22.91
C LEU A 59 7.83 7.23 22.18
N GLU A 60 7.05 8.29 22.02
CA GLU A 60 5.92 8.34 21.10
C GLU A 60 6.18 9.39 20.03
N LEU A 61 5.98 9.03 18.77
CA LEU A 61 6.08 9.90 17.61
C LEU A 61 4.74 9.87 16.89
N ARG A 62 4.16 11.03 16.67
CA ARG A 62 2.93 11.21 15.90
C ARG A 62 3.18 12.13 14.71
N ILE A 63 2.84 11.70 13.51
CA ILE A 63 2.90 12.52 12.31
C ILE A 63 1.48 12.76 11.83
N THR A 64 1.07 14.02 11.82
CA THR A 64 -0.27 14.45 11.37
C THR A 64 -0.16 15.47 10.26
N GLY A 65 -1.11 15.46 9.34
CA GLY A 65 -1.17 16.45 8.26
C GLY A 65 -1.27 15.79 6.89
N GLY A 66 -1.86 16.51 5.94
CA GLY A 66 -2.28 15.93 4.67
C GLY A 66 -3.26 14.78 4.88
N ASP A 67 -2.98 13.63 4.28
CA ASP A 67 -3.78 12.40 4.42
C ASP A 67 -3.08 11.38 5.34
N SER A 68 -2.17 11.83 6.21
CA SER A 68 -1.37 10.97 7.09
C SER A 68 -1.68 11.22 8.57
N ASP A 69 -1.92 10.14 9.32
CA ASP A 69 -1.91 10.12 10.80
C ASP A 69 -1.16 8.86 11.26
N ILE A 70 0.15 9.00 11.45
CA ILE A 70 1.05 7.89 11.76
C ILE A 70 1.40 7.95 13.24
N HIS A 71 1.31 6.81 13.92
CA HIS A 71 1.68 6.65 15.32
C HIS A 71 2.81 5.62 15.45
N TYR A 72 3.93 6.05 16.01
CA TYR A 72 5.09 5.21 16.23
C TYR A 72 5.49 5.24 17.71
N SER A 73 5.71 4.07 18.29
CA SER A 73 6.13 3.92 19.68
C SER A 73 7.40 3.08 19.74
N ALA A 74 8.38 3.51 20.52
CA ALA A 74 9.64 2.76 20.69
C ALA A 74 10.28 3.06 22.04
N GLN A 75 11.27 2.24 22.40
CA GLN A 75 12.21 2.58 23.47
C GLN A 75 13.43 3.28 22.85
N LEU A 76 13.72 4.49 23.34
CA LEU A 76 14.92 5.24 23.01
C LEU A 76 15.97 4.99 24.10
N ASP A 77 17.19 4.66 23.68
CA ASP A 77 18.34 4.50 24.58
C ASP A 77 19.10 5.83 24.69
N ALA A 78 19.66 6.11 25.86
CA ALA A 78 20.43 7.34 26.10
C ALA A 78 21.63 7.43 25.13
N ASP A 79 21.85 8.63 24.58
CA ASP A 79 22.94 9.00 23.66
C ASP A 79 23.06 8.12 22.40
N THR A 80 22.04 7.30 22.12
CA THR A 80 22.03 6.39 20.97
C THR A 80 21.06 6.93 19.93
N PRO A 81 21.54 7.27 18.72
CA PRO A 81 20.67 7.81 17.69
C PRO A 81 19.67 6.74 17.21
N LEU A 82 18.39 7.07 17.24
CA LEU A 82 17.33 6.29 16.63
C LEU A 82 17.02 6.88 15.26
N ALA A 83 17.19 6.08 14.20
CA ALA A 83 16.85 6.45 12.82
C ALA A 83 15.63 5.66 12.36
N ILE A 84 14.60 6.38 11.90
CA ILE A 84 13.32 5.83 11.46
C ILE A 84 13.02 6.39 10.07
N HIS A 85 12.46 5.56 9.20
CA HIS A 85 12.08 5.94 7.84
C HIS A 85 10.59 5.62 7.66
N LEU A 86 9.77 6.66 7.46
CA LEU A 86 8.32 6.56 7.50
C LEU A 86 7.72 6.96 6.15
N PRO A 87 6.83 6.13 5.56
CA PRO A 87 6.10 6.53 4.37
C PRO A 87 5.03 7.56 4.75
N VAL A 88 5.03 8.72 4.10
CA VAL A 88 4.09 9.81 4.35
C VAL A 88 3.41 10.23 3.05
N ARG A 89 2.14 10.65 3.13
CA ARG A 89 1.37 11.19 2.01
C ARG A 89 1.05 12.67 2.23
N PRO A 90 2.01 13.56 1.94
CA PRO A 90 1.80 14.99 2.12
C PRO A 90 0.75 15.53 1.14
N ARG A 91 -0.10 16.43 1.63
CA ARG A 91 -1.04 17.19 0.78
C ARG A 91 -0.34 18.45 0.28
N ALA A 92 -0.50 18.76 -1.01
CA ALA A 92 0.13 19.93 -1.61
C ALA A 92 -0.22 21.22 -0.83
N GLY A 93 0.81 21.96 -0.40
CA GLY A 93 0.67 23.22 0.32
C GLY A 93 0.35 23.11 1.82
N ALA A 94 0.10 21.90 2.35
CA ALA A 94 -0.13 21.69 3.77
C ALA A 94 1.11 21.06 4.43
N PRO A 95 1.58 21.57 5.58
CA PRO A 95 2.69 20.95 6.28
C PRO A 95 2.31 19.63 6.95
N LEU A 96 3.31 18.79 7.17
CA LEU A 96 3.22 17.70 8.15
C LEU A 96 3.72 18.20 9.50
N LEU A 97 2.97 17.90 10.55
CA LEU A 97 3.32 18.15 11.93
C LEU A 97 3.86 16.84 12.54
N VAL A 98 5.12 16.88 12.96
CA VAL A 98 5.79 15.78 13.65
C VAL A 98 5.86 16.13 15.13
N GLN A 99 5.06 15.43 15.92
CA GLN A 99 5.01 15.55 17.38
C GLN A 99 5.77 14.40 17.99
N THR A 100 6.62 14.68 18.97
CA THR A 100 7.45 13.68 19.63
C THR A 100 7.38 13.87 21.14
N THR A 101 7.05 12.81 21.86
CA THR A 101 6.94 12.79 23.32
C THR A 101 7.89 11.73 23.84
N LEU A 102 8.88 12.13 24.63
CA LEU A 102 9.73 11.21 25.39
C LEU A 102 9.31 11.26 26.85
N SER A 103 9.19 10.10 27.50
CA SER A 103 8.79 10.00 28.90
C SER A 103 9.65 10.93 29.80
N GLY A 104 8.99 11.79 30.57
CA GLY A 104 9.66 12.76 31.45
C GLY A 104 10.23 14.00 30.74
N SER A 105 9.99 14.16 29.43
CA SER A 105 10.40 15.33 28.64
C SER A 105 9.19 16.13 28.14
N THR A 106 9.38 17.40 27.80
CA THR A 106 8.34 18.17 27.11
C THR A 106 8.12 17.66 25.69
N PRO A 107 6.86 17.54 25.23
CA PRO A 107 6.58 17.23 23.84
C PRO A 107 7.21 18.26 22.90
N LEU A 108 7.86 17.77 21.85
CA LEU A 108 8.45 18.58 20.79
C LEU A 108 7.58 18.49 19.54
N THR A 109 7.29 19.62 18.90
CA THR A 109 6.58 19.65 17.62
C THR A 109 7.46 20.32 16.56
N ARG A 110 7.57 19.70 15.39
CA ARG A 110 8.27 20.22 14.23
C ARG A 110 7.39 20.18 13.00
N GLU A 111 7.59 21.14 12.12
CA GLU A 111 6.87 21.25 10.85
C GLU A 111 7.79 20.82 9.70
N VAL A 112 7.25 20.01 8.78
CA VAL A 112 7.93 19.63 7.54
C VAL A 112 7.07 20.07 6.36
N ARG A 113 7.68 20.77 5.41
CA ARG A 113 7.03 21.20 4.17
C ARG A 113 7.62 20.45 2.99
N PHE A 114 6.75 20.12 2.04
CA PHE A 114 7.12 19.50 0.78
C PHE A 114 6.84 20.47 -0.38
N ILE A 115 7.62 20.32 -1.44
CA ILE A 115 7.57 21.15 -2.64
C ILE A 115 6.79 20.36 -3.71
N PRO A 116 5.52 20.70 -3.98
CA PRO A 116 4.75 20.00 -4.99
C PRO A 116 5.28 20.33 -6.38
N THR A 117 5.45 19.30 -7.21
CA THR A 117 5.82 19.42 -8.62
C THR A 117 4.85 18.68 -9.53
N ARG A 118 4.71 19.17 -10.76
CA ARG A 118 4.02 18.51 -11.87
C ARG A 118 4.98 18.04 -12.95
N THR A 119 6.24 18.45 -12.89
CA THR A 119 7.28 17.99 -13.80
C THR A 119 7.85 16.69 -13.29
N PRO A 120 8.11 15.71 -14.18
CA PRO A 120 8.81 14.48 -13.84
C PRO A 120 10.08 14.72 -13.01
N LEU A 121 10.31 13.88 -12.01
CA LEU A 121 11.49 13.91 -11.15
C LEU A 121 12.49 12.84 -11.59
N THR A 122 13.74 13.25 -11.79
CA THR A 122 14.86 12.34 -12.09
C THR A 122 15.86 12.37 -10.96
N ALA A 123 15.97 11.28 -10.21
CA ALA A 123 16.97 11.14 -9.15
C ALA A 123 18.31 10.69 -9.74
N VAL A 124 19.37 11.44 -9.46
CA VAL A 124 20.72 11.17 -9.94
C VAL A 124 21.63 10.95 -8.75
N THR A 125 22.20 9.75 -8.62
CA THR A 125 23.10 9.46 -7.50
C THR A 125 24.52 9.96 -7.76
N THR A 126 25.04 10.79 -6.87
CA THR A 126 26.38 11.40 -7.00
C THR A 126 27.39 10.71 -6.07
N ALA A 127 27.87 9.52 -6.42
CA ALA A 127 28.98 8.89 -5.69
C ALA A 127 30.37 9.33 -6.20
N GLU A 128 30.48 9.75 -7.46
CA GLU A 128 31.74 10.21 -8.05
C GLU A 128 31.62 11.68 -8.43
N GLY A 129 32.60 12.50 -8.02
CA GLY A 129 32.69 13.95 -8.19
C GLY A 129 32.80 14.47 -9.63
N GLY A 130 32.04 13.91 -10.56
CA GLY A 130 31.99 14.28 -11.98
C GLY A 130 30.65 14.88 -12.44
N TRP A 131 29.65 15.00 -11.58
CA TRP A 131 28.41 15.71 -11.92
C TRP A 131 28.65 17.22 -11.81
N HIS A 132 29.20 17.80 -12.88
CA HIS A 132 29.33 19.25 -13.01
C HIS A 132 27.94 19.91 -13.03
N GLU A 133 27.77 20.96 -12.22
CA GLU A 133 26.66 21.93 -12.15
C GLU A 133 26.03 22.29 -13.51
N ALA A 134 26.78 22.21 -14.62
CA ALA A 134 26.30 22.49 -15.97
C ALA A 134 25.23 21.51 -16.49
N GLN A 135 25.09 20.31 -15.91
CA GLN A 135 24.11 19.28 -16.29
C GLN A 135 22.85 19.25 -15.40
N GLN A 136 22.76 20.14 -14.41
CA GLN A 136 21.55 20.36 -13.61
C GLN A 136 20.60 21.39 -14.23
N ARG A 137 20.88 21.88 -15.44
CA ARG A 137 19.90 22.69 -16.16
C ARG A 137 18.64 21.84 -16.33
N PRO A 138 17.47 22.34 -15.90
CA PRO A 138 16.20 21.72 -16.25
C PRO A 138 16.22 21.52 -17.76
N THR A 139 16.33 20.28 -18.18
CA THR A 139 16.09 19.90 -19.56
C THR A 139 14.58 20.02 -19.74
N ASP A 140 14.14 20.61 -20.85
CA ASP A 140 12.71 20.87 -21.10
C ASP A 140 11.89 19.59 -20.85
N GLY A 141 11.27 19.47 -19.67
CA GLY A 141 10.44 18.33 -19.32
C GLY A 141 10.72 17.61 -17.99
N SER A 142 11.87 17.76 -17.32
CA SER A 142 12.12 17.09 -16.02
C SER A 142 12.95 17.91 -15.02
N THR A 143 12.75 17.65 -13.73
CA THR A 143 13.52 18.24 -12.62
C THR A 143 14.56 17.23 -12.13
N PRO A 144 15.85 17.44 -12.44
CA PRO A 144 16.91 16.57 -11.92
C PRO A 144 17.16 16.85 -10.43
N LEU A 145 17.31 15.79 -9.64
CA LEU A 145 17.61 15.83 -8.22
C LEU A 145 18.94 15.13 -7.97
N SER A 146 19.93 15.88 -7.52
CA SER A 146 21.20 15.31 -7.07
C SER A 146 21.01 14.72 -5.68
N ILE A 147 21.25 13.42 -5.53
CA ILE A 147 21.00 12.67 -4.29
C ILE A 147 22.24 11.86 -3.93
N ASP A 148 22.62 11.90 -2.65
CA ASP A 148 23.61 10.96 -2.10
C ASP A 148 23.01 9.53 -2.12
N PRO A 149 23.70 8.50 -2.60
CA PRO A 149 23.24 7.11 -2.51
C PRO A 149 22.71 6.72 -1.11
N ALA A 150 23.33 7.20 -0.03
CA ALA A 150 22.92 6.93 1.35
C ALA A 150 21.57 7.58 1.73
N ALA A 151 21.15 8.59 0.97
CA ALA A 151 19.87 9.30 1.10
C ALA A 151 18.75 8.71 0.22
N LEU A 152 19.02 7.68 -0.58
CA LEU A 152 17.96 6.96 -1.28
C LEU A 152 16.96 6.36 -0.28
N PRO A 153 15.65 6.33 -0.61
CA PRO A 153 14.64 5.83 0.31
C PRO A 153 14.86 4.38 0.72
N ARG A 154 14.48 4.09 1.96
CA ARG A 154 14.46 2.75 2.56
C ARG A 154 13.08 2.10 2.54
N THR A 155 12.07 2.87 2.15
CA THR A 155 10.68 2.43 1.95
C THR A 155 10.35 2.42 0.47
N ALA A 156 9.60 1.39 0.02
CA ALA A 156 9.18 1.28 -1.38
C ALA A 156 8.30 2.46 -1.81
N GLN A 157 7.44 2.94 -0.92
CA GLN A 157 6.56 4.08 -1.11
C GLN A 157 7.33 5.38 -1.28
N GLY A 158 8.56 5.45 -0.74
CA GLY A 158 9.46 6.58 -0.90
C GLY A 158 9.74 6.91 -2.36
N TYR A 159 9.77 5.93 -3.26
CA TYR A 159 10.07 6.13 -4.69
C TYR A 159 8.87 6.60 -5.53
N GLN A 160 7.65 6.63 -4.99
CA GLN A 160 6.45 7.03 -5.74
C GLN A 160 6.52 8.42 -6.43
N PRO A 161 7.24 9.43 -5.90
CA PRO A 161 7.38 10.71 -6.58
C PRO A 161 8.41 10.70 -7.71
N ILE A 162 9.23 9.66 -7.86
CA ILE A 162 10.33 9.62 -8.82
C ILE A 162 9.91 8.85 -10.06
N ASP A 163 10.16 9.44 -11.23
CA ASP A 163 9.91 8.82 -12.52
C ASP A 163 11.12 8.04 -13.03
N LEU A 164 12.32 8.49 -12.65
CA LEU A 164 13.58 7.91 -13.12
C LEU A 164 14.65 7.93 -12.04
N VAL A 165 15.31 6.80 -11.82
CA VAL A 165 16.51 6.71 -10.96
C VAL A 165 17.72 6.46 -11.86
N GLN A 166 18.75 7.27 -11.72
CA GLN A 166 20.06 7.04 -12.34
C GLN A 166 21.07 6.70 -11.25
N ILE A 167 21.62 5.49 -11.30
CA ILE A 167 22.55 4.98 -10.30
C ILE A 167 23.80 4.35 -10.93
N GLY A 168 24.95 4.61 -10.32
CA GLY A 168 26.22 3.96 -10.68
C GLY A 168 26.38 2.61 -10.00
N GLU A 169 27.21 1.74 -10.57
CA GLU A 169 27.54 0.43 -10.00
C GLU A 169 28.06 0.52 -8.55
N GLU A 170 29.03 1.41 -8.29
CA GLU A 170 29.55 1.64 -6.93
C GLU A 170 28.45 2.13 -5.97
N SER A 171 27.60 3.06 -6.40
CA SER A 171 26.48 3.54 -5.58
C SER A 171 25.50 2.42 -5.23
N LEU A 172 25.27 1.50 -6.17
CA LEU A 172 24.39 0.35 -5.99
C LEU A 172 24.97 -0.66 -4.99
N GLU A 173 26.28 -0.85 -4.97
CA GLU A 173 26.97 -1.76 -4.03
C GLU A 173 26.99 -1.23 -2.59
N HIS A 174 26.92 0.09 -2.41
CA HIS A 174 26.90 0.74 -1.10
C HIS A 174 25.49 0.89 -0.50
N LEU A 175 24.44 0.47 -1.20
CA LEU A 175 23.09 0.51 -0.65
C LEU A 175 22.97 -0.44 0.53
N ASP A 176 22.39 0.03 1.63
CA ASP A 176 22.02 -0.88 2.71
C ASP A 176 20.90 -1.86 2.25
N ALA A 177 20.66 -2.91 3.04
CA ALA A 177 19.69 -3.94 2.69
C ALA A 177 18.27 -3.39 2.47
N ARG A 178 17.87 -2.36 3.23
CA ARG A 178 16.53 -1.75 3.10
C ARG A 178 16.44 -0.88 1.86
N GLN A 179 17.48 -0.10 1.56
CA GLN A 179 17.57 0.69 0.33
C GLN A 179 17.55 -0.22 -0.91
N SER A 180 18.31 -1.31 -0.88
CA SER A 180 18.33 -2.32 -1.95
C SER A 180 16.95 -2.94 -2.17
N GLN A 181 16.26 -3.30 -1.09
CA GLN A 181 14.90 -3.84 -1.15
C GLN A 181 13.89 -2.82 -1.68
N ALA A 182 13.96 -1.57 -1.23
CA ALA A 182 13.08 -0.49 -1.69
C ALA A 182 13.29 -0.19 -3.18
N LEU A 183 14.55 -0.16 -3.65
CA LEU A 183 14.87 -0.01 -5.06
C LEU A 183 14.38 -1.20 -5.89
N ALA A 184 14.59 -2.44 -5.41
CA ALA A 184 14.06 -3.64 -6.07
C ALA A 184 12.53 -3.60 -6.18
N HIS A 185 11.84 -3.06 -5.18
CA HIS A 185 10.39 -2.86 -5.23
C HIS A 185 9.96 -1.78 -6.22
N TYR A 186 10.68 -0.66 -6.26
CA TYR A 186 10.47 0.38 -7.26
C TYR A 186 10.58 -0.21 -8.67
N LEU A 187 11.66 -0.94 -8.93
CA LEU A 187 11.88 -1.66 -10.19
C LEU A 187 10.73 -2.64 -10.47
N GLY A 188 10.41 -3.51 -9.51
CA GLY A 188 9.32 -4.48 -9.60
C GLY A 188 7.97 -3.85 -9.93
N ASN A 189 7.75 -2.59 -9.55
CA ASN A 189 6.58 -1.80 -9.93
C ASN A 189 6.69 -1.10 -11.30
N CYS A 190 7.59 -1.58 -12.16
CA CYS A 190 7.95 -0.98 -13.45
C CYS A 190 8.60 0.41 -13.33
N GLY A 191 9.31 0.67 -12.23
CA GLY A 191 10.11 1.88 -12.07
C GLY A 191 11.29 1.90 -13.03
N HIS A 192 11.61 3.08 -13.58
CA HIS A 192 12.69 3.24 -14.54
C HIS A 192 14.05 3.45 -13.85
N LEU A 193 15.05 2.70 -14.31
CA LEU A 193 16.42 2.75 -13.83
C LEU A 193 17.39 2.91 -14.99
N LEU A 194 18.16 3.98 -14.96
CA LEU A 194 19.37 4.13 -15.77
C LEU A 194 20.56 3.65 -14.94
N LEU A 195 21.08 2.49 -15.30
CA LEU A 195 22.22 1.88 -14.65
C LEU A 195 23.52 2.23 -15.40
N ARG A 196 24.50 2.76 -14.68
CA ARG A 196 25.88 2.90 -15.19
C ARG A 196 26.73 1.74 -14.64
N ALA A 197 26.59 0.58 -15.28
CA ALA A 197 27.29 -0.66 -14.92
C ALA A 197 27.60 -1.52 -16.16
N SER A 198 28.26 -2.66 -15.95
CA SER A 198 28.45 -3.68 -16.98
C SER A 198 27.11 -4.23 -17.52
N ARG A 199 27.11 -4.74 -18.76
CA ARG A 199 25.93 -5.37 -19.37
C ARG A 199 25.43 -6.58 -18.59
N GLU A 200 26.36 -7.37 -18.03
CA GLU A 200 26.04 -8.54 -17.21
C GLU A 200 25.27 -8.14 -15.94
N ARG A 201 25.75 -7.11 -15.23
CA ARG A 201 25.08 -6.61 -14.02
C ARG A 201 23.70 -6.06 -14.32
N ALA A 202 23.56 -5.34 -15.43
CA ALA A 202 22.27 -4.86 -15.90
C ALA A 202 21.31 -6.00 -16.23
N GLN A 203 21.80 -7.10 -16.82
CA GLN A 203 20.97 -8.26 -17.13
C GLN A 203 20.47 -8.96 -15.86
N VAL A 204 21.30 -9.09 -14.83
CA VAL A 204 20.86 -9.59 -13.52
C VAL A 204 19.75 -8.73 -12.93
N LEU A 205 19.91 -7.40 -12.98
CA LEU A 205 18.89 -6.47 -12.49
C LEU A 205 17.60 -6.51 -13.32
N ARG A 206 17.70 -6.65 -14.65
CA ARG A 206 16.54 -6.81 -15.54
C ARG A 206 15.66 -7.98 -15.12
N HIS A 207 16.26 -9.15 -14.87
CA HIS A 207 15.53 -10.34 -14.40
C HIS A 207 14.95 -10.19 -12.98
N ALA A 208 15.50 -9.28 -12.17
CA ALA A 208 15.02 -8.99 -10.82
C ALA A 208 14.00 -7.83 -10.77
N ALA A 209 13.96 -6.99 -11.81
CA ALA A 209 13.18 -5.77 -11.86
C ALA A 209 11.69 -6.01 -12.20
N GLY A 210 11.27 -7.23 -12.53
CA GLY A 210 9.93 -7.45 -13.04
C GLY A 210 9.67 -6.72 -14.36
N CYS A 211 8.43 -6.78 -14.86
CA CYS A 211 8.01 -6.13 -16.12
C CYS A 211 8.92 -6.51 -17.32
N GLY A 212 9.57 -7.68 -17.27
CA GLY A 212 10.47 -8.18 -18.31
C GLY A 212 11.76 -7.37 -18.43
N GLY A 213 12.13 -6.61 -17.39
CA GLY A 213 13.36 -5.81 -17.36
C GLY A 213 13.39 -4.61 -18.31
N ARG A 214 12.28 -4.30 -19.01
CA ARG A 214 12.21 -3.24 -20.04
C ARG A 214 12.56 -1.84 -19.53
N TYR A 215 12.46 -1.63 -18.22
CA TYR A 215 12.69 -0.34 -17.56
C TYR A 215 14.08 -0.21 -16.92
N VAL A 216 14.96 -1.20 -17.11
CA VAL A 216 16.37 -1.13 -16.70
C VAL A 216 17.24 -0.95 -17.93
N GLU A 217 17.74 0.26 -18.13
CA GLU A 217 18.59 0.63 -19.27
C GLU A 217 20.03 0.85 -18.83
N THR A 218 20.99 0.52 -19.69
CA THR A 218 22.41 0.80 -19.43
C THR A 218 22.85 2.04 -20.18
N THR A 219 23.40 3.01 -19.47
CA THR A 219 24.12 4.11 -20.12
C THR A 219 25.55 3.67 -20.39
N GLY A 220 25.95 3.61 -21.66
CA GLY A 220 27.36 3.41 -22.01
C GLY A 220 28.21 4.59 -21.53
N LYS A 221 29.51 4.39 -21.31
CA LYS A 221 30.46 5.42 -20.81
C LYS A 221 30.51 6.72 -21.63
N GLN A 222 29.84 6.80 -22.80
CA GLN A 222 30.08 7.85 -23.81
C GLN A 222 28.83 8.58 -24.34
N ARG A 223 27.62 8.27 -23.85
CA ARG A 223 26.37 8.99 -24.23
C ARG A 223 25.61 9.41 -22.98
N GLN A 224 26.16 10.44 -22.34
CA GLN A 224 25.57 11.08 -21.14
C GLN A 224 24.43 12.05 -21.52
N THR A 225 24.36 12.48 -22.78
CA THR A 225 23.35 13.41 -23.32
C THR A 225 22.06 12.71 -23.79
N ASP A 226 22.09 11.40 -24.06
CA ASP A 226 20.90 10.67 -24.55
C ASP A 226 19.96 10.23 -23.41
N ALA A 227 20.47 10.19 -22.16
CA ALA A 227 19.68 9.94 -20.96
C ALA A 227 18.62 11.03 -20.71
N VAL A 228 18.90 12.25 -21.19
CA VAL A 228 17.99 13.41 -21.14
C VAL A 228 16.85 13.26 -22.15
N THR A 229 17.12 12.70 -23.33
CA THR A 229 16.11 12.46 -24.38
C THR A 229 15.25 11.24 -24.07
N ALA A 230 15.74 10.28 -23.28
CA ALA A 230 14.88 9.26 -22.69
C ALA A 230 13.76 9.96 -21.90
N GLY A 231 14.11 10.96 -21.08
CA GLY A 231 13.24 11.93 -20.36
C GLY A 231 11.98 12.42 -21.08
N GLU A 232 12.00 12.49 -22.42
CA GLU A 232 10.93 13.08 -23.24
C GLU A 232 9.74 12.15 -23.50
N LYS A 233 9.88 10.84 -23.27
CA LYS A 233 8.72 9.94 -23.34
C LYS A 233 7.95 10.03 -22.02
N PRO A 234 6.64 10.33 -22.00
CA PRO A 234 5.88 10.37 -20.76
C PRO A 234 5.96 9.01 -20.06
N PHE A 235 6.73 8.96 -18.98
CA PHE A 235 7.11 7.74 -18.27
C PHE A 235 6.09 7.27 -17.22
N ALA A 236 4.93 7.91 -17.19
CA ALA A 236 3.82 7.40 -16.42
C ALA A 236 3.29 6.14 -17.11
N VAL A 237 3.82 4.96 -16.73
CA VAL A 237 3.00 3.75 -16.76
C VAL A 237 1.90 4.01 -15.75
N ALA A 238 0.84 4.67 -16.20
CA ALA A 238 -0.39 4.81 -15.46
C ALA A 238 -0.86 3.38 -15.19
N VAL A 239 -0.51 2.88 -14.01
CA VAL A 239 -1.08 1.65 -13.48
C VAL A 239 -2.57 1.96 -13.40
N LYS A 240 -3.32 1.49 -14.42
CA LYS A 240 -4.76 1.66 -14.45
C LYS A 240 -5.28 1.24 -13.08
N PRO A 241 -6.15 2.04 -12.44
CA PRO A 241 -6.67 1.69 -11.14
C PRO A 241 -7.38 0.34 -11.24
N PHE A 242 -6.71 -0.71 -10.73
CA PHE A 242 -7.21 -2.09 -10.72
C PHE A 242 -8.39 -2.27 -9.77
N GLY A 243 -8.64 -1.30 -8.87
CA GLY A 243 -9.68 -1.38 -7.84
C GLY A 243 -11.06 -1.70 -8.39
N ASP A 244 -11.53 -0.96 -9.41
CA ASP A 244 -12.85 -1.19 -10.01
C ASP A 244 -12.98 -2.55 -10.69
N MET A 245 -11.88 -3.05 -11.27
CA MET A 245 -11.86 -4.38 -11.88
C MET A 245 -11.83 -5.50 -10.83
N LEU A 246 -11.03 -5.34 -9.77
CA LEU A 246 -10.99 -6.28 -8.65
C LEU A 246 -12.34 -6.38 -7.92
N ARG A 247 -13.14 -5.31 -7.90
CA ARG A 247 -14.52 -5.36 -7.37
C ARG A 247 -15.40 -6.35 -8.13
N LEU A 248 -15.17 -6.55 -9.43
CA LEU A 248 -15.90 -7.53 -10.25
C LEU A 248 -15.57 -8.99 -9.87
N LEU A 249 -14.43 -9.20 -9.21
CA LEU A 249 -13.95 -10.51 -8.75
C LEU A 249 -14.45 -10.85 -7.35
N LEU A 250 -14.82 -9.84 -6.57
CA LEU A 250 -15.46 -10.09 -5.28
C LEU A 250 -16.91 -10.53 -5.57
N PRO A 251 -17.38 -11.67 -5.04
CA PRO A 251 -18.80 -11.99 -5.08
C PRO A 251 -19.54 -10.83 -4.43
N ASP A 252 -20.63 -10.39 -5.08
CA ASP A 252 -21.44 -9.27 -4.59
C ASP A 252 -21.54 -9.37 -3.06
N PRO A 253 -21.22 -8.30 -2.32
CA PRO A 253 -21.44 -8.33 -0.89
C PRO A 253 -22.89 -8.78 -0.70
N PRO A 254 -23.17 -9.72 0.22
CA PRO A 254 -24.55 -10.07 0.51
C PRO A 254 -25.19 -8.75 0.89
N ARG A 255 -25.98 -8.21 -0.02
CA ARG A 255 -26.83 -7.06 0.19
C ARG A 255 -28.20 -7.64 0.53
N PRO A 256 -28.48 -8.08 1.76
CA PRO A 256 -29.65 -7.51 2.35
C PRO A 256 -29.24 -6.08 2.66
N SER A 257 -29.55 -5.12 1.78
CA SER A 257 -29.35 -3.74 2.21
C SER A 257 -30.17 -3.61 3.49
N VAL A 258 -29.49 -3.41 4.60
CA VAL A 258 -30.16 -3.21 5.88
C VAL A 258 -31.13 -2.04 5.73
N GLN A 259 -30.85 -1.11 4.81
CA GLN A 259 -31.79 -0.14 4.26
C GLN A 259 -33.10 -0.73 3.73
N TRP A 260 -33.11 -1.72 2.82
CA TRP A 260 -34.34 -2.43 2.41
C TRP A 260 -35.02 -3.14 3.58
N ILE A 261 -34.29 -3.79 4.49
CA ILE A 261 -34.89 -4.44 5.68
C ILE A 261 -35.54 -3.39 6.60
N ILE A 262 -34.83 -2.30 6.90
CA ILE A 262 -35.31 -1.15 7.66
C ILE A 262 -36.52 -0.54 6.93
N THR A 263 -36.45 -0.34 5.61
CA THR A 263 -37.53 0.24 4.81
C THR A 263 -38.77 -0.65 4.86
N ILE A 264 -38.62 -1.97 4.68
CA ILE A 264 -39.72 -2.94 4.80
C ILE A 264 -40.29 -2.92 6.22
N LEU A 265 -39.44 -2.88 7.26
CA LEU A 265 -39.88 -2.78 8.66
C LEU A 265 -40.64 -1.48 8.93
N PHE A 266 -40.15 -0.34 8.43
CA PHE A 266 -40.84 0.96 8.55
C PHE A 266 -42.17 0.97 7.79
N LEU A 267 -42.23 0.37 6.59
CA LEU A 267 -43.46 0.26 5.81
C LEU A 267 -44.48 -0.66 6.50
N LEU A 268 -44.04 -1.82 7.02
CA LEU A 268 -44.87 -2.73 7.80
C LEU A 268 -45.38 -2.05 9.08
N TYR A 269 -44.51 -1.32 9.78
CA TYR A 269 -44.88 -0.56 10.97
C TYR A 269 -45.89 0.55 10.66
N GLY A 270 -45.68 1.30 9.56
CA GLY A 270 -46.61 2.32 9.09
C GLY A 270 -47.97 1.75 8.66
N ALA A 271 -47.98 0.63 7.95
CA ALA A 271 -49.20 -0.08 7.57
C ALA A 271 -49.97 -0.60 8.79
N LEU A 272 -49.26 -1.13 9.78
CA LEU A 272 -49.83 -1.56 11.05
C LEU A 272 -50.43 -0.38 11.83
N LEU A 273 -49.72 0.75 11.93
CA LEU A 273 -50.23 1.99 12.54
C LEU A 273 -51.53 2.45 11.85
N LEU A 274 -51.60 2.41 10.52
CA LEU A 274 -52.80 2.73 9.76
C LEU A 274 -53.95 1.76 10.06
N LEU A 275 -53.71 0.46 10.09
CA LEU A 275 -54.69 -0.57 10.45
C LEU A 275 -55.22 -0.40 11.88
N LEU A 276 -54.34 -0.10 12.82
CA LEU A 276 -54.67 0.09 14.23
C LEU A 276 -55.39 1.40 14.49
N SER A 277 -55.09 2.47 13.75
CA SER A 277 -55.83 3.74 13.84
C SER A 277 -57.33 3.60 13.50
N ARG A 278 -57.69 2.57 12.72
CA ARG A 278 -59.08 2.25 12.36
C ARG A 278 -59.79 1.35 13.36
N THR A 279 -59.07 0.68 14.26
CA THR A 279 -59.64 -0.31 15.18
C THR A 279 -59.56 0.19 16.62
N ARG A 280 -60.71 0.44 17.28
CA ARG A 280 -60.81 0.86 18.70
C ARG A 280 -60.49 -0.26 19.70
N SER A 281 -59.61 -1.19 19.36
CA SER A 281 -59.33 -2.36 20.19
C SER A 281 -58.21 -2.08 21.18
N ALA A 282 -58.46 -2.29 22.48
CA ALA A 282 -57.44 -2.18 23.54
C ALA A 282 -56.26 -3.18 23.36
N VAL A 283 -56.45 -4.24 22.58
CA VAL A 283 -55.42 -5.25 22.28
C VAL A 283 -54.35 -4.73 21.28
N ALA A 284 -54.63 -3.62 20.60
CA ALA A 284 -53.72 -3.02 19.61
C ALA A 284 -52.45 -2.38 20.22
N VAL A 285 -52.56 -1.85 21.44
CA VAL A 285 -51.50 -1.08 22.10
C VAL A 285 -50.23 -1.92 22.38
N PRO A 286 -50.30 -3.14 22.96
CA PRO A 286 -49.09 -3.95 23.16
C PRO A 286 -48.44 -4.38 21.83
N LEU A 287 -49.22 -4.62 20.78
CA LEU A 287 -48.69 -5.00 19.46
C LEU A 287 -47.87 -3.86 18.82
N LEU A 288 -48.25 -2.61 19.09
CA LEU A 288 -47.55 -1.40 18.67
C LEU A 288 -46.15 -1.26 19.26
N PHE A 289 -45.91 -1.79 20.46
CA PHE A 289 -44.59 -1.80 21.09
C PHE A 289 -43.81 -3.09 20.83
N ALA A 290 -44.50 -4.22 20.61
CA ALA A 290 -43.87 -5.51 20.35
C ALA A 290 -43.12 -5.55 19.00
N LEU A 291 -43.66 -4.89 17.98
CA LEU A 291 -43.05 -4.87 16.65
C LEU A 291 -41.71 -4.10 16.58
N PRO A 292 -41.61 -2.85 17.07
CA PRO A 292 -40.32 -2.14 17.09
C PRO A 292 -39.30 -2.79 18.03
N THR A 293 -39.73 -3.42 19.12
CA THR A 293 -38.82 -4.17 20.01
C THR A 293 -38.31 -5.45 19.35
N ALA A 294 -39.18 -6.24 18.71
CA ALA A 294 -38.78 -7.41 17.94
C ALA A 294 -37.88 -7.04 16.75
N ALA A 295 -38.17 -5.95 16.05
CA ALA A 295 -37.34 -5.42 14.97
C ALA A 295 -35.96 -4.98 15.48
N SER A 296 -35.89 -4.29 16.62
CA SER A 296 -34.63 -3.87 17.24
C SER A 296 -33.81 -5.07 17.71
N LEU A 297 -34.45 -6.09 18.28
CA LEU A 297 -33.81 -7.34 18.67
C LEU A 297 -33.27 -8.09 17.45
N LEU A 298 -34.05 -8.19 16.39
CA LEU A 298 -33.64 -8.83 15.14
C LEU A 298 -32.49 -8.08 14.47
N LEU A 299 -32.53 -6.76 14.42
CA LEU A 299 -31.43 -5.93 13.91
C LEU A 299 -30.17 -6.10 14.76
N SER A 300 -30.29 -6.22 16.09
CA SER A 300 -29.16 -6.46 16.99
C SER A 300 -28.55 -7.86 16.80
N LEU A 301 -29.39 -8.88 16.59
CA LEU A 301 -28.94 -10.25 16.29
C LEU A 301 -28.27 -10.35 14.92
N LEU A 302 -28.82 -9.65 13.91
CA LEU A 302 -28.23 -9.57 12.57
C LEU A 302 -26.95 -8.72 12.55
N ALA A 303 -26.88 -7.67 13.37
CA ALA A 303 -25.69 -6.86 13.56
C ALA A 303 -24.54 -7.61 14.25
N GLY A 304 -24.86 -8.56 15.14
CA GLY A 304 -23.90 -9.24 15.99
C GLY A 304 -23.00 -10.27 15.30
N SER A 305 -23.23 -10.57 14.02
CA SER A 305 -22.40 -11.52 13.27
C SER A 305 -21.28 -10.76 12.53
N PRO A 306 -20.02 -10.81 12.99
CA PRO A 306 -18.92 -10.18 12.26
C PRO A 306 -18.79 -10.89 10.90
N ALA A 307 -18.99 -10.16 9.81
CA ALA A 307 -18.70 -10.71 8.50
C ALA A 307 -17.19 -10.89 8.37
N LEU A 308 -16.77 -12.05 7.86
CA LEU A 308 -15.35 -12.24 7.58
C LEU A 308 -14.94 -11.26 6.47
N PRO A 309 -13.80 -10.55 6.63
CA PRO A 309 -13.25 -9.75 5.55
C PRO A 309 -13.08 -10.60 4.29
N ARG A 310 -13.30 -9.96 3.14
CA ARG A 310 -13.12 -10.58 1.83
C ARG A 310 -11.95 -9.93 1.12
N ALA A 311 -11.25 -10.70 0.31
CA ALA A 311 -10.11 -10.21 -0.44
C ALA A 311 -10.11 -10.76 -1.87
N ALA A 312 -9.81 -9.89 -2.83
CA ALA A 312 -9.53 -10.27 -4.21
C ALA A 312 -8.13 -9.79 -4.58
N SER A 313 -7.29 -10.67 -5.11
CA SER A 313 -5.92 -10.32 -5.52
C SER A 313 -5.68 -10.62 -6.99
N TRP A 314 -5.01 -9.71 -7.68
CA TRP A 314 -4.55 -9.87 -9.06
C TRP A 314 -3.06 -9.62 -9.11
N THR A 315 -2.31 -10.67 -9.41
CA THR A 315 -0.86 -10.67 -9.44
C THR A 315 -0.41 -10.81 -10.89
N VAL A 316 0.56 -10.01 -11.33
CA VAL A 316 1.06 -9.99 -12.70
C VAL A 316 2.58 -10.17 -12.69
N MET A 317 3.07 -11.10 -13.50
CA MET A 317 4.50 -11.29 -13.76
C MET A 317 4.73 -11.51 -15.26
N GLU A 318 5.92 -11.15 -15.75
CA GLU A 318 6.35 -11.62 -17.07
C GLU A 318 6.93 -13.03 -16.94
N GLN A 319 6.98 -13.75 -18.05
CA GLN A 319 7.58 -15.07 -18.12
C GLN A 319 9.06 -15.00 -17.69
N ASP A 320 9.47 -15.98 -16.88
CA ASP A 320 10.84 -16.14 -16.32
C ASP A 320 11.27 -15.07 -15.29
N ASP A 321 10.46 -14.05 -15.02
CA ASP A 321 10.66 -13.14 -13.89
C ASP A 321 10.45 -13.88 -12.55
N ARG A 322 11.11 -13.41 -11.49
CA ARG A 322 10.90 -13.90 -10.11
C ARG A 322 10.03 -12.97 -9.26
N VAL A 323 9.81 -11.76 -9.74
CA VAL A 323 9.08 -10.71 -9.04
C VAL A 323 7.77 -10.49 -9.76
N ALA A 324 6.68 -10.53 -9.00
CA ALA A 324 5.35 -10.30 -9.47
C ALA A 324 4.72 -9.11 -8.76
N ARG A 325 3.98 -8.29 -9.51
CA ARG A 325 3.24 -7.14 -9.00
C ARG A 325 1.87 -7.58 -8.59
N PHE A 326 1.43 -7.26 -7.38
CA PHE A 326 0.08 -7.56 -6.95
C PHE A 326 -0.74 -6.29 -6.75
N ASN A 327 -2.03 -6.43 -7.04
CA ASN A 327 -3.09 -5.54 -6.57
C ASN A 327 -4.04 -6.39 -5.73
N LEU A 328 -4.32 -5.95 -4.51
CA LEU A 328 -5.17 -6.65 -3.57
C LEU A 328 -6.25 -5.67 -3.10
N LEU A 329 -7.51 -6.05 -3.30
CA LEU A 329 -8.66 -5.34 -2.78
C LEU A 329 -9.15 -6.07 -1.55
N LEU A 330 -9.06 -5.42 -0.39
CA LEU A 330 -9.59 -5.92 0.87
C LEU A 330 -10.91 -5.20 1.16
N HIS A 331 -11.98 -5.96 1.28
CA HIS A 331 -13.31 -5.48 1.58
C HIS A 331 -13.72 -5.99 2.96
N ALA A 332 -13.83 -5.09 3.92
CA ALA A 332 -14.26 -5.39 5.27
C ALA A 332 -15.66 -4.81 5.53
N THR A 333 -16.57 -5.65 5.98
CA THR A 333 -17.96 -5.29 6.31
C THR A 333 -18.25 -5.71 7.74
N SER A 334 -19.07 -4.94 8.44
CA SER A 334 -19.52 -5.35 9.77
C SER A 334 -20.95 -4.90 10.06
N GLY A 335 -21.74 -5.79 10.66
CA GLY A 335 -23.07 -5.46 11.17
C GLY A 335 -23.02 -4.62 12.45
N ALA A 336 -21.95 -4.73 13.23
CA ALA A 336 -21.71 -4.00 14.47
C ALA A 336 -20.42 -3.17 14.40
N ALA A 337 -20.16 -2.34 15.41
CA ALA A 337 -18.85 -1.69 15.54
C ALA A 337 -17.78 -2.78 15.69
N ALA A 338 -16.77 -2.76 14.81
CA ALA A 338 -15.72 -3.76 14.81
C ALA A 338 -14.38 -3.14 14.45
N THR A 339 -13.34 -3.56 15.14
CA THR A 339 -11.95 -3.26 14.77
C THR A 339 -11.36 -4.51 14.13
N HIS A 340 -10.90 -4.37 12.89
CA HIS A 340 -10.15 -5.40 12.19
C HIS A 340 -8.68 -5.01 12.17
N SER A 341 -7.80 -5.87 12.70
CA SER A 341 -6.36 -5.74 12.52
C SER A 341 -5.90 -6.67 11.41
N PHE A 342 -5.07 -6.13 10.51
CA PHE A 342 -4.43 -6.85 9.43
C PHE A 342 -2.93 -6.63 9.53
N THR A 343 -2.18 -7.71 9.34
CA THR A 343 -0.74 -7.68 9.37
C THR A 343 -0.27 -7.72 7.92
N LEU A 344 0.37 -6.65 7.45
CA LEU A 344 0.83 -6.48 6.07
C LEU A 344 2.34 -6.54 6.03
N PRO A 345 2.97 -7.03 4.94
CA PRO A 345 4.41 -6.86 4.80
C PRO A 345 4.73 -5.38 4.53
N ALA A 346 5.88 -4.91 5.01
CA ALA A 346 6.33 -3.53 4.85
C ALA A 346 6.47 -3.09 3.38
N GLN A 347 6.69 -4.05 2.49
CA GLN A 347 6.71 -3.79 1.05
C GLN A 347 5.33 -3.43 0.46
N ALA A 348 4.21 -3.76 1.12
CA ALA A 348 2.90 -3.40 0.60
C ALA A 348 2.66 -1.89 0.73
N ALA A 349 2.44 -1.22 -0.40
CA ALA A 349 1.92 0.14 -0.43
C ALA A 349 0.40 0.10 -0.22
N LEU A 350 -0.08 0.80 0.81
CA LEU A 350 -1.51 1.01 1.01
C LEU A 350 -1.97 2.23 0.23
N LEU A 351 -2.96 2.04 -0.63
CA LEU A 351 -3.70 3.10 -1.28
C LEU A 351 -5.15 3.04 -0.77
N PRO A 352 -5.60 3.99 0.06
CA PRO A 352 -7.01 4.04 0.43
C PRO A 352 -7.84 4.31 -0.83
N LEU A 353 -8.70 3.36 -1.21
CA LEU A 353 -9.75 3.56 -2.19
C LEU A 353 -10.92 4.20 -1.45
N LEU A 354 -11.01 5.53 -1.48
CA LEU A 354 -12.24 6.29 -1.23
C LEU A 354 -12.96 5.94 0.10
N THR A 355 -12.50 6.47 1.23
CA THR A 355 -13.41 7.14 2.19
C THR A 355 -12.62 8.22 2.92
N GLN A 356 -13.16 9.44 2.94
CA GLN A 356 -12.46 10.67 3.36
C GLN A 356 -12.26 10.83 4.89
N ASP A 357 -12.60 9.85 5.73
CA ASP A 357 -12.92 10.18 7.13
C ASP A 357 -12.14 9.48 8.25
N GLU A 358 -11.26 8.50 8.02
CA GLU A 358 -10.57 7.88 9.18
C GLU A 358 -9.09 7.56 8.94
N ALA A 359 -8.31 7.87 9.98
CA ALA A 359 -6.87 7.67 10.07
C ALA A 359 -6.50 6.19 9.99
N LEU A 360 -5.78 5.80 8.94
CA LEU A 360 -5.02 4.56 8.92
C LEU A 360 -3.96 4.63 10.03
N ARG A 361 -4.12 3.82 11.08
CA ARG A 361 -3.06 3.63 12.06
C ARG A 361 -2.09 2.56 11.57
N ILE A 362 -0.89 2.99 11.20
CA ILE A 362 0.26 2.12 10.93
C ILE A 362 1.04 2.01 12.23
N LEU A 363 1.07 0.82 12.83
CA LEU A 363 1.98 0.51 13.94
C LEU A 363 3.20 -0.18 13.35
N LEU A 364 4.39 0.37 13.61
CA LEU A 364 5.67 -0.20 13.21
C LEU A 364 6.42 -0.66 14.45
N ASP A 365 6.72 -1.95 14.53
CA ASP A 365 7.56 -2.51 15.58
C ASP A 365 9.05 -2.33 15.22
N LYS A 366 9.88 -1.91 16.19
CA LYS A 366 11.33 -1.74 16.04
C LYS A 366 12.02 -3.06 15.68
N ASP A 367 11.51 -4.17 16.20
CA ASP A 367 12.11 -5.51 16.07
C ASP A 367 11.61 -6.26 14.83
N TRP A 368 10.45 -5.84 14.28
CA TRP A 368 9.80 -6.45 13.11
C TRP A 368 9.47 -5.43 12.02
N PRO A 369 10.48 -4.74 11.45
CA PRO A 369 10.29 -3.71 10.42
C PRO A 369 9.73 -4.28 9.10
N ALA A 370 9.59 -5.60 8.99
CA ALA A 370 9.04 -6.28 7.82
C ALA A 370 7.50 -6.25 7.80
N VAL A 371 6.85 -5.74 8.85
CA VAL A 371 5.41 -5.86 9.04
C VAL A 371 4.79 -4.54 9.48
N VAL A 372 3.65 -4.20 8.86
CA VAL A 372 2.78 -3.07 9.20
C VAL A 372 1.47 -3.62 9.74
N GLU A 373 1.13 -3.32 10.99
CA GLU A 373 -0.22 -3.56 11.49
C GLU A 373 -1.14 -2.43 11.00
N MET A 374 -2.15 -2.79 10.21
CA MET A 374 -3.25 -1.93 9.81
C MET A 374 -4.45 -2.20 10.70
N ARG A 375 -4.96 -1.17 11.38
CA ARG A 375 -6.23 -1.23 12.11
C ARG A 375 -7.32 -0.49 11.36
N ALA A 376 -8.41 -1.19 11.10
CA ALA A 376 -9.60 -0.71 10.43
C ALA A 376 -10.77 -0.72 11.42
N ASP A 377 -11.16 0.47 11.88
CA ASP A 377 -12.39 0.64 12.66
C ASP A 377 -13.57 0.75 11.68
N ILE A 378 -14.57 -0.11 11.86
CA ILE A 378 -15.74 -0.21 10.99
C ILE A 378 -16.96 0.13 11.82
N ALA A 379 -17.67 1.19 11.44
CA ALA A 379 -18.92 1.56 12.07
C ALA A 379 -19.99 0.49 11.82
N PRO A 380 -21.02 0.37 12.68
CA PRO A 380 -22.13 -0.55 12.46
C PRO A 380 -22.78 -0.34 11.08
N PHE A 381 -23.04 -1.45 10.37
CA PHE A 381 -23.65 -1.47 9.03
C PHE A 381 -22.89 -0.67 7.96
N SER A 382 -21.60 -0.46 8.16
CA SER A 382 -20.72 0.17 7.19
C SER A 382 -19.78 -0.85 6.54
N PHE A 383 -19.12 -0.40 5.48
CA PHE A 383 -18.06 -1.16 4.85
C PHE A 383 -16.86 -0.24 4.60
N ARG A 384 -15.69 -0.86 4.55
CA ARG A 384 -14.43 -0.21 4.18
C ARG A 384 -13.74 -1.04 3.11
N GLU A 385 -13.17 -0.36 2.14
CA GLU A 385 -12.36 -0.97 1.09
C GLU A 385 -10.94 -0.41 1.14
N TYR A 386 -9.96 -1.31 1.06
CA TYR A 386 -8.56 -0.96 1.05
C TYR A 386 -7.93 -1.56 -0.21
N GLN A 387 -7.21 -0.74 -0.98
CA GLN A 387 -6.37 -1.25 -2.05
C GLN A 387 -4.93 -1.34 -1.57
N LEU A 388 -4.36 -2.52 -1.72
CA LEU A 388 -2.98 -2.81 -1.46
C LEU A 388 -2.30 -3.05 -2.81
N THR A 389 -1.14 -2.45 -2.99
CA THR A 389 -0.32 -2.67 -4.18
C THR A 389 1.10 -2.94 -3.76
N GLY A 390 1.82 -3.77 -4.49
CA GLY A 390 3.22 -4.02 -4.20
C GLY A 390 3.80 -5.10 -5.06
N VAL A 391 4.96 -5.59 -4.66
CA VAL A 391 5.63 -6.70 -5.32
C VAL A 391 5.87 -7.84 -4.35
N VAL A 392 5.82 -9.06 -4.88
CA VAL A 392 6.08 -10.30 -4.17
C VAL A 392 6.96 -11.19 -5.03
N THR A 393 7.69 -12.09 -4.38
CA THR A 393 8.35 -13.17 -5.11
C THR A 393 7.29 -14.20 -5.46
N ALA A 394 7.13 -14.49 -6.75
CA ALA A 394 6.22 -15.53 -7.23
C ALA A 394 6.94 -16.41 -8.24
N ALA A 395 6.51 -17.67 -8.32
CA ALA A 395 6.97 -18.60 -9.33
C ALA A 395 5.75 -19.23 -10.00
N SER A 396 5.69 -19.15 -11.33
CA SER A 396 4.66 -19.85 -12.08
C SER A 396 5.01 -21.34 -12.19
N PRO A 397 4.10 -22.27 -11.87
CA PRO A 397 4.29 -23.68 -12.15
C PRO A 397 4.24 -24.00 -13.66
N LEU A 398 3.62 -23.12 -14.44
CA LEU A 398 3.48 -23.25 -15.90
C LEU A 398 4.39 -22.24 -16.62
N ARG A 399 5.09 -22.71 -17.65
CA ARG A 399 5.85 -21.86 -18.58
C ARG A 399 4.99 -21.57 -19.79
N LEU A 400 4.85 -20.29 -20.13
CA LEU A 400 4.20 -19.81 -21.32
C LEU A 400 5.28 -19.40 -22.34
N THR A 401 5.37 -20.13 -23.45
CA THR A 401 6.24 -19.78 -24.58
C THR A 401 5.40 -19.17 -25.69
N PHE A 402 5.85 -18.05 -26.25
CA PHE A 402 5.21 -17.39 -27.37
C PHE A 402 6.24 -17.05 -28.46
N GLU A 403 6.34 -17.92 -29.46
CA GLU A 403 7.34 -17.87 -30.53
C GLU A 403 6.63 -17.95 -31.88
N SER A 404 7.01 -17.11 -32.84
CA SER A 404 6.45 -17.16 -34.22
C SER A 404 4.92 -17.15 -34.29
N GLN A 405 4.27 -16.44 -33.37
CA GLN A 405 2.82 -16.42 -33.15
C GLN A 405 2.21 -17.71 -32.60
N GLU A 406 2.97 -18.77 -32.33
CA GLU A 406 2.47 -19.99 -31.68
C GLU A 406 2.62 -19.90 -30.16
N VAL A 407 1.59 -20.36 -29.42
CA VAL A 407 1.60 -20.40 -27.96
C VAL A 407 1.71 -21.85 -27.49
N THR A 408 2.71 -22.12 -26.66
CA THR A 408 2.86 -23.41 -25.97
C THR A 408 2.89 -23.18 -24.47
N ILE A 409 2.16 -24.01 -23.72
CA ILE A 409 2.19 -24.04 -22.26
C ILE A 409 2.82 -25.35 -21.79
N GLU A 410 3.81 -25.29 -20.92
CA GLU A 410 4.49 -26.45 -20.35
C GLU A 410 4.42 -26.43 -18.81
N ASN A 411 4.03 -27.52 -18.17
CA ASN A 411 4.13 -27.64 -16.72
C ASN A 411 5.55 -28.05 -16.31
N ARG A 412 6.33 -27.10 -15.78
CA ARG A 412 7.71 -27.34 -15.32
C ARG A 412 7.79 -27.68 -13.83
N SER A 413 6.66 -27.66 -13.13
CA SER A 413 6.61 -28.04 -11.73
C SER A 413 6.64 -29.58 -11.56
N ARG A 414 6.93 -30.03 -10.34
CA ARG A 414 6.85 -31.46 -9.97
C ARG A 414 5.43 -31.92 -9.65
N GLN A 415 4.45 -31.02 -9.71
CA GLN A 415 3.06 -31.26 -9.32
C GLN A 415 2.12 -31.06 -10.50
N ARG A 416 0.89 -31.57 -10.39
CA ARG A 416 -0.15 -31.24 -11.37
C ARG A 416 -0.50 -29.75 -11.24
N SER A 417 -0.72 -29.08 -12.36
CA SER A 417 -1.18 -27.69 -12.34
C SER A 417 -2.65 -27.60 -11.93
N ALA A 418 -3.10 -26.41 -11.54
CA ALA A 418 -4.53 -26.10 -11.58
C ALA A 418 -4.97 -25.91 -13.05
N SER A 419 -6.29 -25.91 -13.28
CA SER A 419 -6.83 -25.38 -14.54
C SER A 419 -6.52 -23.88 -14.63
N ALA A 420 -6.30 -23.41 -15.85
CA ALA A 420 -5.93 -22.03 -16.11
C ALA A 420 -6.70 -21.45 -17.29
N LEU A 421 -6.61 -20.15 -17.51
CA LEU A 421 -7.14 -19.48 -18.69
C LEU A 421 -5.98 -18.91 -19.50
N LEU A 422 -5.97 -19.13 -20.81
CA LEU A 422 -5.05 -18.48 -21.73
C LEU A 422 -5.79 -17.38 -22.49
N ALA A 423 -5.31 -16.14 -22.45
CA ALA A 423 -5.68 -15.10 -23.39
C ALA A 423 -4.62 -14.99 -24.49
N TRP A 424 -5.05 -15.14 -25.73
CA TRP A 424 -4.21 -15.04 -26.92
C TRP A 424 -5.08 -14.67 -28.13
N GLN A 425 -4.59 -13.78 -28.99
CA GLN A 425 -5.33 -13.27 -30.16
C GLN A 425 -6.73 -12.73 -29.84
N ARG A 426 -6.89 -12.05 -28.69
CA ARG A 426 -8.18 -11.55 -28.15
C ARG A 426 -9.23 -12.65 -27.94
N ARG A 427 -8.80 -13.88 -27.73
CA ARG A 427 -9.66 -15.02 -27.38
C ARG A 427 -9.20 -15.59 -26.05
N VAL A 428 -10.13 -16.23 -25.34
CA VAL A 428 -9.83 -16.94 -24.10
C VAL A 428 -10.03 -18.43 -24.30
N TYR A 429 -9.04 -19.21 -23.88
CA TYR A 429 -9.00 -20.66 -23.97
C TYR A 429 -8.92 -21.25 -22.57
N HIS A 430 -9.61 -22.37 -22.35
CA HIS A 430 -9.45 -23.15 -21.13
C HIS A 430 -8.19 -24.01 -21.23
N VAL A 431 -7.25 -23.83 -20.31
CA VAL A 431 -6.07 -24.68 -20.19
C VAL A 431 -6.39 -25.79 -19.18
N PRO A 432 -6.37 -27.06 -19.59
CA PRO A 432 -6.66 -28.17 -18.69
C PRO A 432 -5.58 -28.32 -17.60
N VAL A 433 -5.86 -29.15 -16.62
CA VAL A 433 -4.85 -29.56 -15.63
C VAL A 433 -3.74 -30.35 -16.35
N LEU A 434 -2.51 -29.85 -16.27
CA LEU A 434 -1.33 -30.45 -16.89
C LEU A 434 -0.55 -31.26 -15.85
N THR A 435 -0.09 -32.44 -16.24
CA THR A 435 0.86 -33.25 -15.46
C THR A 435 2.30 -32.73 -15.62
N PRO A 436 3.23 -33.08 -14.72
CA PRO A 436 4.63 -32.64 -14.82
C PRO A 436 5.25 -32.97 -16.18
N GLY A 437 5.79 -31.97 -16.88
CA GLY A 437 6.40 -32.07 -18.21
C GLY A 437 5.41 -32.08 -19.38
N GLU A 438 4.11 -32.11 -19.12
CA GLU A 438 3.08 -32.08 -20.16
C GLU A 438 3.05 -30.71 -20.85
N ARG A 439 2.80 -30.74 -22.16
CA ARG A 439 2.68 -29.56 -23.02
C ARG A 439 1.29 -29.48 -23.60
N TRP A 440 0.81 -28.26 -23.75
CA TRP A 440 -0.49 -27.96 -24.30
C TRP A 440 -0.40 -26.78 -25.26
N THR A 441 -1.14 -26.89 -26.37
CA THR A 441 -1.31 -25.85 -27.38
C THR A 441 -2.80 -25.59 -27.62
N PRO A 442 -3.19 -24.38 -28.04
CA PRO A 442 -4.59 -23.99 -28.20
C PRO A 442 -5.28 -24.58 -29.43
N ASP A 443 -4.57 -25.23 -30.36
CA ASP A 443 -5.11 -25.67 -31.67
C ASP A 443 -6.30 -26.64 -31.56
N ASP A 444 -6.33 -27.46 -30.51
CA ASP A 444 -7.39 -28.44 -30.24
C ASP A 444 -8.37 -27.98 -29.15
N ALA A 445 -8.24 -26.75 -28.65
CA ALA A 445 -8.95 -26.29 -27.47
C ALA A 445 -10.25 -25.54 -27.81
N ALA A 446 -11.33 -25.89 -27.10
CA ALA A 446 -12.58 -25.16 -27.17
C ALA A 446 -12.38 -23.71 -26.68
N GLN A 447 -12.67 -22.75 -27.56
CA GLN A 447 -12.72 -21.35 -27.19
C GLN A 447 -13.85 -21.14 -26.16
N LEU A 448 -13.54 -20.43 -25.08
CA LEU A 448 -14.55 -20.02 -24.11
C LEU A 448 -15.26 -18.76 -24.59
N SER A 449 -16.57 -18.71 -24.40
CA SER A 449 -17.34 -17.47 -24.53
C SER A 449 -16.96 -16.50 -23.41
N GLU A 450 -16.75 -15.22 -23.75
CA GLU A 450 -16.33 -14.14 -22.84
C GLU A 450 -17.41 -13.79 -21.79
N HIS A 451 -17.60 -14.63 -20.79
CA HIS A 451 -18.69 -14.45 -19.82
C HIS A 451 -18.23 -14.30 -18.37
N SER A 452 -17.04 -14.78 -18.02
CA SER A 452 -16.56 -14.70 -16.63
C SER A 452 -15.87 -13.34 -16.35
N PRO A 453 -15.99 -12.76 -15.14
CA PRO A 453 -15.26 -11.56 -14.75
C PRO A 453 -13.74 -11.68 -14.97
N GLU A 454 -13.14 -12.83 -14.66
CA GLU A 454 -11.72 -13.13 -14.81
C GLU A 454 -11.30 -13.06 -16.27
N SER A 455 -12.09 -13.65 -17.18
CA SER A 455 -11.82 -13.64 -18.62
C SER A 455 -11.82 -12.22 -19.20
N ARG A 456 -12.73 -11.36 -18.74
CA ARG A 456 -12.82 -9.95 -19.15
C ARG A 456 -11.62 -9.14 -18.67
N ILE A 457 -11.17 -9.36 -17.43
CA ILE A 457 -10.00 -8.69 -16.87
C ILE A 457 -8.72 -9.19 -17.56
N LEU A 458 -8.61 -10.49 -17.82
CA LEU A 458 -7.46 -11.06 -18.52
C LEU A 458 -7.33 -10.46 -19.93
N LEU A 459 -8.42 -10.43 -20.71
CA LEU A 459 -8.41 -9.84 -22.04
C LEU A 459 -8.10 -8.35 -22.05
N SER A 460 -8.59 -7.58 -21.07
CA SER A 460 -8.33 -6.14 -21.00
C SER A 460 -6.87 -5.77 -20.70
N HIS A 461 -6.09 -6.73 -20.19
CA HIS A 461 -4.67 -6.60 -19.87
C HIS A 461 -3.74 -7.38 -20.81
N THR A 462 -4.29 -8.02 -21.84
CA THR A 462 -3.49 -8.72 -22.85
C THR A 462 -3.44 -7.87 -24.11
N GLU A 463 -2.26 -7.35 -24.41
CA GLU A 463 -2.03 -6.54 -25.62
C GLU A 463 -2.12 -7.38 -26.90
N TYR A 464 -2.31 -6.71 -28.04
CA TYR A 464 -2.24 -7.39 -29.32
C TYR A 464 -0.79 -7.79 -29.60
N GLY A 465 -0.54 -9.07 -29.90
CA GLY A 465 0.83 -9.58 -30.04
C GLY A 465 1.47 -10.00 -28.72
N SER A 466 0.69 -10.29 -27.69
CA SER A 466 1.14 -11.02 -26.50
C SER A 466 0.20 -12.18 -26.17
N ALA A 467 0.66 -13.04 -25.28
CA ALA A 467 -0.13 -14.09 -24.66
C ALA A 467 -0.09 -13.91 -23.15
N ALA A 468 -1.19 -14.21 -22.46
CA ALA A 468 -1.25 -14.16 -21.00
C ALA A 468 -1.95 -15.39 -20.43
N LEU A 469 -1.35 -15.99 -19.43
CA LEU A 469 -1.87 -17.16 -18.72
C LEU A 469 -2.34 -16.76 -17.33
N LEU A 470 -3.59 -17.07 -16.98
CA LEU A 470 -4.18 -16.80 -15.68
C LEU A 470 -4.33 -18.08 -14.86
N LEU A 471 -3.64 -18.12 -13.72
CA LEU A 471 -3.61 -19.21 -12.76
C LEU A 471 -4.33 -18.79 -11.48
N PRO A 472 -5.06 -19.69 -10.80
CA PRO A 472 -5.52 -19.41 -9.44
C PRO A 472 -4.31 -19.31 -8.49
N HIS A 473 -4.25 -18.24 -7.69
CA HIS A 473 -3.14 -17.97 -6.77
C HIS A 473 -3.64 -17.15 -5.57
N ASP A 474 -3.66 -17.77 -4.39
CA ASP A 474 -4.16 -17.13 -3.16
C ASP A 474 -3.05 -16.39 -2.41
N LEU A 475 -2.78 -15.15 -2.84
CA LEU A 475 -1.75 -14.30 -2.26
C LEU A 475 -2.07 -13.85 -0.82
N THR A 476 -3.35 -13.89 -0.43
CA THR A 476 -3.77 -13.35 0.87
C THR A 476 -3.24 -14.15 2.04
N ARG A 477 -3.05 -15.47 1.89
CA ARG A 477 -2.44 -16.30 2.94
C ARG A 477 -0.98 -15.96 3.18
N GLU A 478 -0.31 -15.47 2.14
CA GLU A 478 1.10 -15.05 2.20
C GLU A 478 1.23 -13.63 2.75
N LEU A 479 0.31 -12.73 2.38
CA LEU A 479 0.38 -11.31 2.70
C LEU A 479 -0.35 -10.90 3.98
N LEU A 480 -1.47 -11.55 4.29
CA LEU A 480 -2.35 -11.16 5.39
C LEU A 480 -2.32 -12.24 6.46
N SER A 481 -1.64 -11.97 7.57
CA SER A 481 -1.73 -12.81 8.76
C SER A 481 -2.71 -12.19 9.77
N GLY A 482 -3.51 -13.05 10.41
CA GLY A 482 -4.54 -12.66 11.37
C GLY A 482 -5.97 -12.86 10.83
N ARG A 483 -6.74 -13.72 11.52
CA ARG A 483 -8.14 -14.11 11.23
C ARG A 483 -8.39 -14.80 9.87
N GLN A 484 -9.52 -15.49 9.79
CA GLN A 484 -10.00 -16.12 8.56
C GLN A 484 -10.49 -15.02 7.59
N ILE A 485 -9.76 -14.83 6.49
CA ILE A 485 -10.18 -13.97 5.38
C ILE A 485 -10.67 -14.89 4.26
N THR A 486 -11.83 -14.58 3.68
CA THR A 486 -12.27 -15.28 2.48
C THR A 486 -11.60 -14.62 1.28
N SER A 487 -10.73 -15.34 0.62
CA SER A 487 -9.91 -14.81 -0.46
C SER A 487 -10.12 -15.50 -1.78
N GLN A 488 -9.96 -14.73 -2.85
CA GLN A 488 -9.77 -15.22 -4.20
C GLN A 488 -8.59 -14.48 -4.80
N GLY A 489 -7.82 -15.17 -5.62
CA GLY A 489 -6.65 -14.56 -6.20
C GLY A 489 -6.20 -15.25 -7.46
N TRP A 490 -5.53 -14.47 -8.30
CA TRP A 490 -5.04 -14.92 -9.59
C TRP A 490 -3.62 -14.42 -9.84
N LEU A 491 -2.85 -15.25 -10.55
CA LEU A 491 -1.54 -14.94 -11.08
C LEU A 491 -1.61 -14.95 -12.61
N GLN A 492 -1.43 -13.77 -13.21
CA GLN A 492 -1.30 -13.56 -14.64
C GLN A 492 0.20 -13.62 -15.01
N VAL A 493 0.57 -14.57 -15.86
CA VAL A 493 1.90 -14.69 -16.46
C VAL A 493 1.81 -14.19 -17.90
N VAL A 494 2.60 -13.17 -18.23
CA VAL A 494 2.60 -12.55 -19.57
C VAL A 494 3.82 -13.03 -20.35
N ALA A 495 3.63 -13.35 -21.62
CA ALA A 495 4.68 -13.61 -22.58
C ALA A 495 4.49 -12.69 -23.79
N GLN A 496 5.54 -11.97 -24.16
CA GLN A 496 5.58 -11.15 -25.36
C GLN A 496 6.32 -11.89 -26.47
N ALA A 497 5.97 -11.63 -27.73
CA ALA A 497 6.72 -12.19 -28.84
C ALA A 497 8.15 -11.69 -28.73
N GLU A 498 9.14 -12.59 -28.86
CA GLU A 498 10.52 -12.17 -29.04
C GLU A 498 10.57 -11.29 -30.29
N THR A 499 10.70 -9.98 -30.06
CA THR A 499 11.08 -9.08 -31.13
C THR A 499 12.53 -9.42 -31.41
N SER A 500 12.79 -10.08 -32.53
CA SER A 500 14.14 -10.34 -33.01
C SER A 500 14.84 -8.98 -33.09
N SER A 501 15.67 -8.70 -32.09
CA SER A 501 16.53 -7.54 -32.08
C SER A 501 17.71 -7.90 -32.97
N GLU A 502 17.51 -7.72 -34.27
CA GLU A 502 18.61 -7.67 -35.25
C GLU A 502 19.51 -6.45 -35.01
#